data_AF-A0A1M6AYY9-F1
#
_entry.id   AF-A0A1M6AYY9-F1
#
_cell.length_a   1.000
_cell.length_b   1.000
_cell.length_c   1.000
_cell.angle_alpha   90.00
_cell.angle_beta   90.00
_cell.angle_gamma   90.00
#
_symmetry.space_group_name_H-M   'P 1'
#
loop_
_entity.id
_entity.type
_entity.pdbx_description
1 polymer ?
#
loop_
_entity_poly.entity_id
_entity_poly.type
_entity_poly.pdbx_seq_one_letter_code
_entity_poly.pdbx_strand_id
1 'polypeptide(L)'
;MTKEQIIEKVEKNMKTIGWLDYDKKIGIECWDKEEIEDRENKKREIYRVFFKTPDSNIQYNEKGELISLIEGYYCSCYVDAKNYDILYYSRPHGYIEPDGTY
;
A
#
# COMPACT_ATOMS: atom_id res chain seq x y z
N MET A 1 -15.32 2.14 -11.68
CA MET A 1 -14.28 3.02 -11.12
C MET A 1 -13.05 2.91 -12.03
N THR A 2 -12.37 4.01 -12.36
CA THR A 2 -11.11 3.95 -13.11
C THR A 2 -9.94 3.58 -12.17
N LYS A 3 -8.78 3.22 -12.74
CA LYS A 3 -7.56 2.94 -11.95
C LYS A 3 -7.17 4.13 -11.08
N GLU A 4 -7.30 5.35 -11.60
CA GLU A 4 -7.02 6.59 -10.87
C GLU A 4 -7.97 6.78 -9.69
N GLN A 5 -9.26 6.51 -9.89
CA GLN A 5 -10.26 6.59 -8.81
C GLN A 5 -10.03 5.53 -7.72
N ILE A 6 -9.53 4.34 -8.09
CA ILE A 6 -9.14 3.30 -7.14
C ILE A 6 -7.94 3.78 -6.30
N ILE A 7 -6.92 4.35 -6.96
CA ILE A 7 -5.76 4.96 -6.28
C ILE A 7 -6.22 6.04 -5.30
N GLU A 8 -7.09 6.97 -5.71
CA GLU A 8 -7.61 8.02 -4.84
C GLU A 8 -8.37 7.46 -3.61
N LYS A 9 -9.15 6.37 -3.80
CA LYS A 9 -9.84 5.71 -2.69
C LYS A 9 -8.86 5.10 -1.69
N VAL A 10 -7.83 4.42 -2.20
CA VAL A 10 -6.78 3.82 -1.38
C VAL A 10 -5.99 4.89 -0.63
N GLU A 11 -5.56 5.96 -1.32
CA GLU A 11 -4.86 7.10 -0.71
C GLU A 11 -5.68 7.74 0.42
N LYS A 12 -6.99 7.93 0.21
CA LYS A 12 -7.90 8.46 1.25
C LYS A 12 -7.96 7.54 2.47
N ASN A 13 -8.11 6.23 2.26
CA ASN A 13 -8.20 5.28 3.38
C ASN A 13 -6.89 5.20 4.16
N MET A 14 -5.73 5.15 3.50
CA MET A 14 -4.41 5.16 4.13
C MET A 14 -4.20 6.37 5.06
N LYS A 15 -4.67 7.56 4.63
CA LYS A 15 -4.66 8.77 5.46
C LYS A 15 -5.53 8.63 6.69
N THR A 16 -6.73 8.05 6.55
CA THR A 16 -7.66 7.83 7.66
C THR A 16 -7.10 6.90 8.73
N ILE A 17 -6.42 5.82 8.34
CA ILE A 17 -5.87 4.84 9.29
C ILE A 17 -4.50 5.26 9.85
N GLY A 18 -4.04 6.48 9.57
CA GLY A 18 -2.78 7.02 10.08
C GLY A 18 -1.53 6.25 9.63
N TRP A 19 -1.65 5.47 8.55
CA TRP A 19 -0.62 4.48 8.23
C TRP A 19 0.56 5.08 7.47
N LEU A 20 0.35 6.18 6.75
CA LEU A 20 1.41 6.79 5.93
C LEU A 20 1.38 8.32 5.96
N ASP A 21 2.54 8.88 6.28
CA ASP A 21 2.91 10.28 6.06
C ASP A 21 3.13 10.50 4.54
N TYR A 22 2.04 10.50 3.78
CA TYR A 22 2.06 10.58 2.31
C TYR A 22 2.20 12.03 1.82
N ASP A 23 3.39 12.59 1.99
CA ASP A 23 3.83 13.74 1.19
C ASP A 23 4.67 13.33 -0.05
N LYS A 24 5.00 12.04 -0.18
CA LYS A 24 5.73 11.51 -1.35
C LYS A 24 4.99 10.31 -1.94
N LYS A 25 4.34 10.50 -3.09
CA LYS A 25 3.76 9.43 -3.91
C LYS A 25 4.89 8.57 -4.49
N ILE A 26 5.43 7.63 -3.72
CA ILE A 26 6.53 6.76 -4.20
C ILE A 26 5.93 5.47 -4.77
N GLY A 27 5.89 5.41 -6.10
CA GLY A 27 5.56 4.18 -6.84
C GLY A 27 4.16 3.64 -6.61
N ILE A 28 3.15 4.51 -6.46
CA ILE A 28 1.74 4.07 -6.37
C ILE A 28 1.17 3.77 -7.75
N GLU A 29 0.80 2.51 -7.97
CA GLU A 29 0.32 2.03 -9.26
C GLU A 29 -0.82 1.03 -9.07
N CYS A 30 -1.89 1.19 -9.85
CA CYS A 30 -2.99 0.22 -9.89
C CYS A 30 -2.81 -0.72 -11.08
N TRP A 31 -2.72 -2.00 -10.81
CA TRP A 31 -2.60 -3.04 -11.83
C TRP A 31 -3.97 -3.35 -12.44
N ASP A 32 -3.97 -4.11 -13.53
CA ASP A 32 -5.21 -4.64 -14.10
C ASP A 32 -5.88 -5.63 -13.16
N LYS A 33 -7.15 -5.95 -13.45
CA LYS A 33 -7.89 -6.93 -12.68
C LYS A 33 -7.19 -8.28 -12.72
N GLU A 34 -7.11 -8.94 -11.57
CA GLU A 34 -6.63 -10.32 -11.45
C GLU A 34 -7.57 -11.14 -10.57
N GLU A 35 -7.67 -12.45 -10.83
CA GLU A 35 -8.35 -13.39 -9.95
C GLU A 35 -7.35 -13.91 -8.91
N ILE A 36 -7.68 -13.73 -7.64
CA ILE A 36 -6.90 -14.30 -6.53
C ILE A 36 -7.79 -15.18 -5.66
N GLU A 37 -7.17 -16.09 -4.93
CA GLU A 37 -7.79 -16.71 -3.75
C GLU A 37 -7.51 -15.80 -2.56
N ASP A 38 -8.57 -15.26 -1.95
CA ASP A 38 -8.45 -14.40 -0.78
C ASP A 38 -8.11 -15.20 0.49
N ARG A 39 -7.96 -14.50 1.62
CA ARG A 39 -7.64 -15.15 2.91
C ARG A 39 -8.73 -16.10 3.43
N GLU A 40 -9.95 -15.98 2.92
CA GLU A 40 -11.07 -16.85 3.27
C GLU A 40 -11.17 -18.06 2.32
N ASN A 41 -10.15 -18.29 1.48
CA ASN A 41 -10.12 -19.30 0.41
C ASN A 41 -11.25 -19.10 -0.62
N LYS A 42 -11.68 -17.86 -0.83
CA LYS A 42 -12.67 -17.50 -1.84
C LYS A 42 -11.97 -16.88 -3.04
N LYS A 43 -12.35 -17.35 -4.23
CA LYS A 43 -11.94 -16.72 -5.48
C LYS A 43 -12.61 -15.36 -5.62
N ARG A 44 -11.81 -14.31 -5.83
CA ARG A 44 -12.29 -12.95 -6.09
C ARG A 44 -11.51 -12.31 -7.23
N GLU A 45 -12.22 -11.53 -8.03
CA GLU A 45 -11.58 -10.56 -8.91
C GLU A 45 -11.21 -9.33 -8.09
N ILE A 46 -9.95 -8.91 -8.16
CA ILE A 46 -9.44 -7.75 -7.44
C ILE A 46 -8.67 -6.81 -8.36
N TYR A 47 -8.60 -5.55 -7.96
CA TYR A 47 -7.55 -4.64 -8.37
C TYR A 47 -6.47 -4.62 -7.30
N ARG A 48 -5.22 -4.73 -7.74
CA ARG A 48 -4.06 -4.60 -6.86
C ARG A 48 -3.44 -3.22 -7.02
N VAL A 49 -3.37 -2.48 -5.92
CA VAL A 49 -2.64 -1.20 -5.86
C VAL A 49 -1.31 -1.45 -5.16
N PHE A 50 -0.22 -1.32 -5.90
CA PHE A 50 1.14 -1.45 -5.42
C PHE A 50 1.68 -0.09 -4.96
N PHE A 51 2.50 -0.07 -3.91
CA PHE A 51 3.14 1.15 -3.41
C PHE A 51 4.40 0.82 -2.58
N LYS A 52 5.31 1.79 -2.42
CA LYS A 52 6.46 1.70 -1.52
C LYS A 52 6.26 2.61 -0.31
N THR A 53 6.58 2.13 0.89
CA THR A 53 6.66 3.02 2.06
C THR A 53 7.87 3.95 1.94
N PRO A 54 7.89 5.10 2.65
CA PRO A 54 9.07 5.95 2.72
C PRO A 54 10.29 5.21 3.27
N ASP A 55 11.47 5.57 2.80
CA ASP A 55 12.70 5.23 3.49
C ASP A 55 12.74 5.98 4.84
N SER A 56 13.34 5.35 5.85
CA SER A 56 13.42 5.87 7.21
C SER A 56 14.84 5.80 7.76
N ASN A 57 15.08 6.44 8.90
CA ASN A 57 16.39 6.47 9.57
C ASN A 57 17.54 6.91 8.63
N ILE A 58 17.27 7.91 7.78
CA ILE A 58 18.26 8.47 6.85
C ILE A 58 19.23 9.33 7.66
N GLN A 59 20.48 8.89 7.76
CA GLN A 59 21.53 9.59 8.52
C GLN A 59 22.77 9.82 7.66
N TYR A 60 23.31 11.03 7.74
CA TYR A 60 24.56 11.42 7.09
C TYR A 60 25.61 11.78 8.13
N ASN A 61 26.87 11.50 7.85
CA ASN A 61 27.98 11.98 8.67
C ASN A 61 28.31 13.46 8.38
N GLU A 62 29.27 14.03 9.10
CA GLU A 62 29.71 15.43 8.95
C GLU A 62 30.29 15.75 7.55
N LYS A 63 30.69 14.73 6.78
CA LYS A 63 31.18 14.87 5.41
C LYS A 63 30.06 14.77 4.36
N GLY A 64 28.81 14.56 4.79
CA GLY A 64 27.66 14.36 3.92
C GLY A 64 27.55 12.94 3.33
N GLU A 65 28.31 11.97 3.86
CA GLU A 65 28.23 10.57 3.42
C GLU A 65 27.09 9.85 4.15
N LEU A 66 26.30 9.06 3.43
CA LEU A 66 25.21 8.26 4.01
C LEU A 66 25.79 7.17 4.91
N ILE A 67 25.38 7.17 6.19
CA ILE A 67 25.83 6.18 7.19
C ILE A 67 24.71 5.30 7.72
N SER A 68 23.45 5.68 7.52
CA SER A 68 22.30 4.86 7.88
C SER A 68 21.13 5.13 6.94
N LEU A 69 20.46 4.06 6.53
CA LEU A 69 19.25 4.06 5.72
C LEU A 69 18.47 2.79 6.03
N ILE A 70 17.20 2.94 6.37
CA ILE A 70 16.24 1.83 6.36
C ILE A 70 15.38 2.04 5.13
N GLU A 71 15.59 1.22 4.11
CA GLU A 71 14.79 1.29 2.89
C GLU A 71 13.31 1.01 3.21
N GLY A 72 12.44 1.78 2.58
CA GLY A 72 11.01 1.50 2.59
C GLY A 72 10.74 0.16 1.91
N TYR A 73 9.66 -0.49 2.32
CA TYR A 73 9.27 -1.77 1.78
C TYR A 73 8.09 -1.63 0.83
N TYR A 74 8.00 -2.58 -0.10
CA TYR A 74 6.88 -2.67 -1.01
C TYR A 74 5.67 -3.29 -0.34
N CYS A 75 4.51 -2.72 -0.65
CA CYS A 75 3.21 -3.10 -0.11
C CYS A 75 2.19 -3.24 -1.24
N SER A 76 1.06 -3.84 -0.92
CA SER A 76 -0.07 -3.96 -1.84
C SER A 76 -1.38 -3.75 -1.11
N CYS A 77 -2.31 -3.03 -1.74
CA CYS A 77 -3.69 -2.93 -1.32
C CYS A 77 -4.53 -3.76 -2.30
N TYR A 78 -5.42 -4.60 -1.75
CA TYR A 78 -6.33 -5.43 -2.52
C TYR A 78 -7.71 -4.81 -2.47
N VAL A 79 -8.26 -4.50 -3.64
CA VAL A 79 -9.56 -3.85 -3.79
C VAL A 79 -10.47 -4.76 -4.58
N ASP A 80 -11.63 -5.09 -4.03
CA ASP A 80 -12.60 -5.96 -4.70
C ASP A 80 -13.11 -5.31 -6.01
N ALA A 81 -13.05 -6.05 -7.12
CA ALA A 81 -13.35 -5.49 -8.43
C ALA A 81 -14.86 -5.29 -8.68
N LYS A 82 -15.73 -5.85 -7.83
CA LYS A 82 -17.19 -5.77 -7.94
C LYS A 82 -17.75 -4.56 -7.18
N ASN A 83 -17.37 -4.40 -5.91
CA ASN A 83 -17.88 -3.31 -5.06
C ASN A 83 -16.86 -2.19 -4.81
N TYR A 84 -15.61 -2.37 -5.23
CA TYR A 84 -14.50 -1.43 -5.01
C TYR A 84 -14.18 -1.22 -3.53
N ASP A 85 -14.50 -2.19 -2.67
CA ASP A 85 -14.14 -2.15 -1.27
C ASP A 85 -12.67 -2.53 -1.09
N ILE A 86 -11.99 -1.79 -0.21
CA ILE A 86 -10.65 -2.15 0.21
C ILE A 86 -10.82 -3.40 1.08
N LEU A 87 -10.21 -4.50 0.66
CA LEU A 87 -10.23 -5.74 1.41
C LEU A 87 -9.19 -5.66 2.52
N TYR A 88 -7.96 -5.35 2.14
CA TYR A 88 -6.84 -5.24 3.07
C TYR A 88 -5.58 -4.71 2.40
N TYR A 89 -4.59 -4.42 3.24
CA TYR A 89 -3.23 -4.14 2.86
C TYR A 89 -2.30 -5.29 3.23
N SER A 90 -1.36 -5.61 2.35
CA SER A 90 -0.29 -6.57 2.56
C SER A 90 1.05 -5.84 2.68
N ARG A 91 1.85 -6.29 3.64
CA ARG A 91 3.23 -5.84 3.90
C ARG A 91 4.11 -7.07 4.19
N PRO A 92 5.45 -6.94 4.20
CA PRO A 92 6.34 -8.07 4.45
C PRO A 92 6.10 -8.83 5.76
N HIS A 93 5.52 -8.18 6.77
CA HIS A 93 5.34 -8.74 8.12
C HIS A 93 3.90 -9.10 8.47
N GLY A 94 2.98 -9.03 7.52
CA GLY A 94 1.58 -9.36 7.76
C GLY A 94 0.64 -8.45 6.98
N TYR A 95 -0.47 -8.11 7.61
CA TYR A 95 -1.58 -7.47 6.95
C TYR A 95 -2.20 -6.37 7.81
N ILE A 96 -2.96 -5.49 7.16
CA ILE A 96 -3.72 -4.44 7.83
C ILE A 96 -5.11 -4.36 7.20
N GLU A 97 -6.13 -4.26 8.04
CA GLU A 97 -7.52 -4.10 7.64
C GLU A 97 -7.84 -2.64 7.26
N PRO A 98 -8.96 -2.37 6.55
CA PRO A 98 -9.32 -1.02 6.11
C PRO A 98 -9.58 -0.03 7.25
N ASP A 99 -9.74 -0.51 8.48
CA ASP A 99 -9.89 0.29 9.70
C ASP A 99 -8.56 0.53 10.46
N GLY A 100 -7.45 -0.03 9.96
CA GLY A 100 -6.12 0.09 10.54
C GLY A 100 -5.75 -1.01 11.54
N THR A 101 -6.61 -2.00 11.77
CA THR A 101 -6.28 -3.15 12.63
C THR A 101 -5.28 -4.10 11.96
N TYR A 102 -4.45 -4.75 12.78
CA TYR A 102 -3.36 -5.65 12.35
C TYR A 102 -3.74 -7.12 12.54
#